data_AF-A0A537U740-F1
#
_entry.id   AF-A0A537U740-F1
#
_cell.length_a   1.000
_cell.length_b   1.000
_cell.length_c   1.000
_cell.angle_alpha   90.00
_cell.angle_beta   90.00
_cell.angle_gamma   90.00
#
_symmetry.space_group_name_H-M   'P 1'
#
loop_
_entity.id
_entity.type
_entity.pdbx_description
1 polymer ?
#
loop_
_entity_poly.entity_id
_entity_poly.type
_entity_poly.pdbx_seq_one_letter_code
_entity_poly.pdbx_strand_id
1 'polypeptide(L)'
;MSDDEFAAVIGAADQQMAQQLARAQACLDLFEKDCGRRANTALDIRVWADVQVPENLRFRILRRVRTAEVWTAACKRIWNDIPAPLASRSPTGQCIALSLAEAANTTGLSESTILAAIADGRIAGMKDILDCWYVDRTHLHHVFPPAPAGPAKSDIDNHRALDAAALMLEVGISALVRTAGDKLRRRCISWRLLPRIRPDK
;
A
#
# COMPACT_ATOMS: atom_id res chain seq x y z
N MET A 1 -14.10 19.81 -2.83
CA MET A 1 -13.21 20.07 -1.66
C MET A 1 -11.96 20.80 -2.17
N SER A 2 -11.37 21.73 -1.43
CA SER A 2 -10.11 22.37 -1.87
C SER A 2 -8.91 21.41 -1.76
N ASP A 3 -7.85 21.66 -2.53
CA ASP A 3 -6.64 20.80 -2.49
C ASP A 3 -5.97 20.80 -1.11
N ASP A 4 -6.12 21.90 -0.37
CA ASP A 4 -5.61 22.00 1.00
C ASP A 4 -6.42 21.20 2.00
N GLU A 5 -7.74 21.23 1.86
CA GLU A 5 -8.62 20.39 2.68
C GLU A 5 -8.37 18.92 2.39
N PHE A 6 -8.20 18.55 1.12
CA PHE A 6 -7.87 17.18 0.75
C PHE A 6 -6.49 16.74 1.26
N ALA A 7 -5.46 17.58 1.09
CA ALA A 7 -4.13 17.33 1.64
C ALA A 7 -4.18 17.20 3.17
N ALA A 8 -4.94 18.04 3.87
CA ALA A 8 -5.10 17.95 5.32
C ALA A 8 -5.83 16.67 5.78
N VAL A 9 -6.75 16.15 4.96
CA VAL A 9 -7.45 14.89 5.22
C VAL A 9 -6.51 13.68 5.09
N ILE A 10 -5.64 13.67 4.08
CA ILE A 10 -4.71 12.57 3.81
C ILE A 10 -3.45 12.65 4.69
N GLY A 11 -2.91 13.84 4.91
CA GLY A 11 -1.73 14.06 5.76
C GLY A 11 -1.42 15.54 5.95
N ALA A 12 -1.68 16.07 7.15
CA ALA A 12 -1.18 17.39 7.51
C ALA A 12 0.35 17.33 7.64
N ALA A 13 1.05 18.37 7.19
CA ALA A 13 2.52 18.41 7.16
C ALA A 13 3.19 18.19 8.53
N ASP A 14 2.49 18.47 9.64
CA ASP A 14 2.97 18.30 11.02
C ASP A 14 2.81 16.89 11.62
N GLN A 15 2.28 15.91 10.86
CA GLN A 15 2.05 14.56 11.37
C GLN A 15 3.20 13.59 11.07
N GLN A 16 3.42 12.64 11.99
CA GLN A 16 4.40 11.58 11.83
C GLN A 16 4.10 10.77 10.55
N MET A 17 5.14 10.51 9.74
CA MET A 17 5.02 9.90 8.40
C MET A 17 4.23 8.58 8.38
N ALA A 18 4.35 7.76 9.43
CA ALA A 18 3.58 6.52 9.58
C ALA A 18 2.06 6.75 9.66
N GLN A 19 1.63 7.83 10.32
CA GLN A 19 0.22 8.17 10.45
C GLN A 19 -0.37 8.72 9.13
N GLN A 20 0.44 9.44 8.36
CA GLN A 20 0.06 9.91 7.03
C GLN A 20 -0.12 8.74 6.06
N LEU A 21 0.82 7.78 6.06
CA LEU A 21 0.71 6.54 5.29
C LEU A 21 -0.55 5.73 5.67
N ALA A 22 -0.86 5.61 6.96
CA ALA A 22 -2.07 4.92 7.41
C ALA A 22 -3.37 5.58 6.91
N ARG A 23 -3.40 6.92 6.85
CA ARG A 23 -4.56 7.65 6.31
C ARG A 23 -4.67 7.54 4.80
N ALA A 24 -3.56 7.63 4.08
CA ALA A 24 -3.52 7.39 2.64
C ALA A 24 -4.01 5.98 2.31
N GLN A 25 -3.56 4.97 3.05
CA GLN A 25 -4.05 3.59 2.90
C GLN A 25 -5.55 3.49 3.19
N ALA A 26 -6.03 4.07 4.29
CA ALA A 26 -7.46 4.08 4.62
C ALA A 26 -8.30 4.77 3.54
N CYS A 27 -7.75 5.79 2.88
CA CYS A 27 -8.39 6.47 1.75
C CYS A 27 -8.53 5.54 0.54
N LEU A 28 -7.47 4.82 0.17
CA LEU A 28 -7.47 3.82 -0.90
C LEU A 28 -8.49 2.70 -0.61
N ASP A 29 -8.53 2.20 0.63
CA ASP A 29 -9.47 1.14 1.04
C ASP A 29 -10.94 1.60 1.01
N LEU A 30 -11.19 2.89 1.26
CA LEU A 30 -12.52 3.48 1.17
C LEU A 30 -12.94 3.70 -0.28
N PHE A 31 -12.01 4.14 -1.13
CA PHE A 31 -12.23 4.24 -2.56
C PHE A 31 -12.56 2.87 -3.16
N GLU A 32 -11.76 1.85 -2.86
CA GLU A 32 -11.98 0.50 -3.38
C GLU A 32 -13.32 -0.07 -2.93
N LYS A 33 -13.72 0.20 -1.68
CA LYS A 33 -15.02 -0.19 -1.15
C LYS A 33 -16.19 0.52 -1.85
N ASP A 34 -16.06 1.81 -2.13
CA ASP A 34 -17.17 2.60 -2.71
C ASP A 34 -17.27 2.42 -4.23
N CYS A 35 -16.13 2.26 -4.92
CA CYS A 35 -16.05 2.20 -6.37
C CYS A 35 -15.96 0.76 -6.92
N GLY A 36 -15.71 -0.24 -6.07
CA GLY A 36 -15.53 -1.64 -6.46
C GLY A 36 -14.27 -1.91 -7.29
N ARG A 37 -13.36 -0.93 -7.38
CA ARG A 37 -12.11 -1.01 -8.14
C ARG A 37 -10.98 -0.32 -7.40
N ARG A 38 -9.75 -0.74 -7.65
CA ARG A 38 -8.55 -0.04 -7.15
C ARG A 38 -8.34 1.27 -7.91
N ALA A 39 -7.79 2.27 -7.22
CA ALA A 39 -7.39 3.50 -7.87
C ALA A 39 -6.08 3.28 -8.64
N ASN A 40 -5.98 3.87 -9.82
CA ASN A 40 -4.79 3.79 -10.65
C ASN A 40 -3.97 5.09 -10.57
N THR A 41 -4.62 6.20 -10.21
CA THR A 41 -4.00 7.54 -10.15
C THR A 41 -4.50 8.32 -8.94
N ALA A 42 -3.73 9.30 -8.45
CA ALA A 42 -4.24 10.19 -7.38
C ALA A 42 -5.45 11.02 -7.85
N LEU A 43 -5.58 11.24 -9.16
CA LEU A 43 -6.74 11.92 -9.74
C LEU A 43 -8.04 11.13 -9.54
N ASP A 44 -8.02 9.80 -9.67
CA ASP A 44 -9.18 8.94 -9.37
C ASP A 44 -9.68 9.19 -7.93
N ILE A 45 -8.73 9.24 -6.98
CA ILE A 45 -9.01 9.50 -5.58
C ILE A 45 -9.56 10.92 -5.40
N ARG A 46 -8.98 11.91 -6.08
CA ARG A 46 -9.40 13.32 -5.98
C ARG A 46 -10.84 13.50 -6.45
N VAL A 47 -11.17 12.96 -7.62
CA VAL A 47 -12.51 13.04 -8.22
C VAL A 47 -13.53 12.36 -7.31
N TRP A 48 -13.22 11.16 -6.80
CA TRP A 48 -14.09 10.48 -5.84
C TRP A 48 -14.26 11.28 -4.55
N ALA A 49 -13.18 11.84 -4.00
CA ALA A 49 -13.20 12.60 -2.76
C ALA A 49 -13.97 13.93 -2.88
N ASP A 50 -13.99 14.55 -4.06
CA ASP A 50 -14.75 15.78 -4.30
C ASP A 50 -16.26 15.58 -4.31
N VAL A 51 -16.73 14.37 -4.59
CA VAL A 51 -18.14 13.99 -4.49
C VAL A 51 -18.55 13.67 -3.03
N GLN A 52 -17.58 13.51 -2.13
CA GLN A 52 -17.83 13.27 -0.71
C GLN A 52 -17.98 14.58 0.06
N VAL A 53 -18.76 14.54 1.16
CA VAL A 53 -18.73 15.60 2.17
C VAL A 53 -17.39 15.52 2.93
N PRO A 54 -16.58 16.59 2.99
CA PRO A 54 -15.21 16.54 3.54
C PRO A 54 -15.14 16.01 4.97
N GLU A 55 -16.06 16.44 5.82
CA GLU A 55 -16.13 16.02 7.22
C GLU A 55 -16.44 14.53 7.33
N ASN A 56 -17.40 14.04 6.53
CA ASN A 56 -17.78 12.63 6.50
C ASN A 56 -16.60 11.76 6.04
N LEU A 57 -15.93 12.16 4.96
CA LEU A 57 -14.74 11.47 4.46
C LEU A 57 -13.65 11.40 5.54
N ARG A 58 -13.38 12.52 6.22
CA ARG A 58 -12.45 12.57 7.35
C ARG A 58 -12.84 11.61 8.48
N PHE A 59 -14.11 11.57 8.87
CA PHE A 59 -14.59 10.64 9.90
C PHE A 59 -14.43 9.18 9.46
N ARG A 60 -14.75 8.84 8.21
CA ARG A 60 -14.59 7.49 7.65
C ARG A 60 -13.12 7.04 7.68
N ILE A 61 -12.21 7.92 7.26
CA ILE A 61 -10.76 7.67 7.28
C ILE A 61 -10.28 7.44 8.71
N LEU A 62 -10.58 8.36 9.63
CA LEU A 62 -10.15 8.27 11.03
C LEU A 62 -10.69 7.01 11.73
N ARG A 63 -11.94 6.64 11.45
CA ARG A 63 -12.53 5.41 11.97
C ARG A 63 -11.76 4.18 11.49
N ARG A 64 -11.43 4.13 10.20
CA ARG A 64 -10.69 3.02 9.58
C ARG A 64 -9.28 2.89 10.18
N VAL A 65 -8.57 4.01 10.31
CA VAL A 65 -7.23 4.06 10.93
C VAL A 65 -7.28 3.56 12.38
N ARG A 66 -8.23 4.06 13.19
CA ARG A 66 -8.39 3.59 14.58
C ARG A 66 -8.70 2.10 14.66
N THR A 67 -9.57 1.57 13.79
CA THR A 67 -9.84 0.13 13.78
C THR A 67 -8.60 -0.69 13.42
N ALA A 68 -7.76 -0.21 12.49
CA ALA A 68 -6.51 -0.86 12.16
C ALA A 68 -5.49 -0.79 13.30
N GLU A 69 -5.39 0.35 13.99
CA GLU A 69 -4.52 0.52 15.17
C GLU A 69 -4.97 -0.37 16.34
N VAL A 70 -6.27 -0.40 16.65
CA VAL A 70 -6.84 -1.25 17.70
C VAL A 70 -6.65 -2.73 17.36
N TRP A 71 -6.87 -3.12 16.10
CA TRP A 71 -6.62 -4.48 15.63
C TRP A 71 -5.14 -4.85 15.76
N THR A 72 -4.23 -3.97 15.31
CA THR A 72 -2.78 -4.19 15.43
C THR A 72 -2.35 -4.30 16.89
N ALA A 73 -2.90 -3.47 17.77
CA ALA A 73 -2.62 -3.51 19.20
C ALA A 73 -3.16 -4.79 19.85
N ALA A 74 -4.35 -5.24 19.44
CA ALA A 74 -4.93 -6.51 19.89
C ALA A 74 -4.08 -7.70 19.41
N CYS A 75 -3.70 -7.75 18.14
CA CYS A 75 -2.80 -8.79 17.61
C CYS A 75 -1.45 -8.80 18.34
N LYS A 76 -0.86 -7.63 18.62
CA LYS A 76 0.39 -7.53 19.39
C LYS A 76 0.23 -8.05 20.82
N ARG A 77 -0.87 -7.71 21.51
CA ARG A 77 -1.15 -8.25 22.86
C ARG A 77 -1.31 -9.76 22.82
N ILE A 78 -2.17 -10.25 21.92
CA ILE A 78 -2.39 -11.69 21.71
C ILE A 78 -1.05 -12.39 21.46
N TRP A 79 -0.18 -11.83 20.62
CA TRP A 79 1.12 -12.41 20.30
C TRP A 79 2.12 -12.38 21.46
N ASN A 80 2.11 -11.31 22.26
CA ASN A 80 2.99 -11.15 23.42
C ASN A 80 2.53 -12.00 24.63
N ASP A 81 1.25 -12.31 24.72
CA ASP A 81 0.66 -13.12 25.80
C ASP A 81 0.77 -14.64 25.54
N ILE A 82 1.40 -15.06 24.44
CA ILE A 82 1.69 -16.46 24.14
C ILE A 82 2.86 -16.94 25.02
N PRO A 83 2.68 -17.91 25.94
CA PRO A 83 3.75 -18.38 26.79
C PRO A 83 4.88 -19.03 25.98
N ALA A 84 6.11 -18.85 26.47
CA ALA A 84 7.37 -19.15 25.78
C ALA A 84 7.59 -20.59 25.22
N PRO A 85 6.84 -21.66 25.56
CA PRO A 85 6.96 -22.93 24.83
C PRO A 85 6.35 -22.90 23.42
N LEU A 86 5.53 -21.89 23.09
CA LEU A 86 4.90 -21.72 21.77
C LEU A 86 5.58 -20.64 20.91
N ALA A 87 6.32 -19.70 21.51
CA ALA A 87 7.10 -18.70 20.78
C ALA A 87 8.33 -19.31 20.06
N SER A 88 8.79 -20.48 20.50
CA SER A 88 9.83 -21.28 19.83
C SER A 88 9.27 -22.24 18.77
N ARG A 89 7.95 -22.43 18.71
CA ARG A 89 7.31 -23.08 17.57
C ARG A 89 7.21 -22.04 16.47
N SER A 90 7.75 -22.36 15.30
CA SER A 90 7.45 -21.60 14.08
C SER A 90 5.95 -21.34 14.04
N PRO A 91 5.51 -20.08 13.79
CA PRO A 91 4.09 -19.76 13.74
C PRO A 91 3.39 -20.82 12.92
N THR A 92 2.34 -21.43 13.46
CA THR A 92 1.52 -22.39 12.68
C THR A 92 0.76 -21.67 11.54
N GLY A 93 1.03 -20.37 11.31
CA GLY A 93 0.70 -19.59 10.12
C GLY A 93 1.90 -19.14 9.27
N GLN A 94 3.10 -19.70 9.47
CA GLN A 94 4.22 -19.62 8.52
C GLN A 94 4.24 -20.79 7.53
N CYS A 95 3.22 -21.67 7.55
CA CYS A 95 2.83 -22.38 6.34
C CYS A 95 2.27 -21.32 5.38
N ILE A 96 3.16 -20.55 4.73
CA ILE A 96 2.80 -19.72 3.58
C ILE A 96 2.46 -20.75 2.51
N ALA A 97 1.18 -21.12 2.46
CA ALA A 97 0.63 -21.98 1.45
C ALA A 97 0.72 -21.22 0.13
N LEU A 98 1.68 -21.58 -0.70
CA LEU A 98 1.85 -21.01 -2.03
C LEU A 98 0.82 -21.65 -2.95
N SER A 99 0.20 -20.83 -3.78
CA SER A 99 -0.49 -21.35 -4.96
C SER A 99 0.51 -22.06 -5.88
N LEU A 100 0.02 -22.95 -6.73
CA LEU A 100 0.86 -23.69 -7.68
C LEU A 100 1.76 -22.77 -8.55
N ALA A 101 1.21 -21.62 -8.98
CA ALA A 101 1.92 -20.62 -9.77
C ALA A 101 3.04 -19.92 -8.98
N GLU A 102 2.80 -19.60 -7.71
CA GLU A 102 3.83 -19.01 -6.84
C GLU A 102 4.92 -20.03 -6.47
N ALA A 103 4.54 -21.29 -6.29
CA ALA A 103 5.44 -22.42 -6.09
C ALA A 103 6.35 -22.64 -7.32
N ALA A 104 5.80 -22.53 -8.53
CA ALA A 104 6.54 -22.58 -9.79
C ALA A 104 7.55 -21.44 -9.89
N ASN A 105 7.11 -20.21 -9.60
CA ASN A 105 7.96 -19.02 -9.65
C ASN A 105 9.11 -19.06 -8.62
N THR A 106 8.87 -19.60 -7.43
CA THR A 106 9.88 -19.67 -6.37
C THR A 106 10.92 -20.78 -6.59
N THR A 107 10.55 -21.86 -7.27
CA THR A 107 11.46 -22.97 -7.60
C THR A 107 12.09 -22.86 -8.98
N GLY A 108 11.48 -22.08 -9.89
CA GLY A 108 11.81 -22.08 -11.31
C GLY A 108 11.34 -23.33 -12.06
N LEU A 109 10.49 -24.16 -11.44
CA LEU A 109 9.93 -25.37 -12.04
C LEU A 109 8.57 -25.12 -12.67
N SER A 110 8.16 -25.97 -13.62
CA SER A 110 6.82 -25.90 -14.17
C SER A 110 5.77 -26.39 -13.17
N GLU A 111 4.57 -25.81 -13.23
CA GLU A 111 3.39 -26.22 -12.46
C GLU A 111 3.10 -27.72 -12.54
N SER A 112 3.28 -28.32 -13.72
CA SER A 112 3.13 -29.77 -13.94
C SER A 112 4.11 -30.62 -13.14
N THR A 113 5.34 -30.12 -12.94
CA THR A 113 6.38 -30.81 -12.15
C THR A 113 6.03 -30.79 -10.66
N ILE A 114 5.45 -29.69 -10.19
CA ILE A 114 4.99 -29.56 -8.80
C ILE A 114 3.77 -30.45 -8.56
N LEU A 115 2.82 -30.51 -9.50
CA LEU A 115 1.68 -31.43 -9.42
C LEU A 115 2.12 -32.91 -9.42
N ALA A 116 3.11 -33.28 -10.23
CA ALA A 116 3.67 -34.62 -10.21
C ALA A 116 4.33 -34.93 -8.85
N ALA A 117 5.05 -33.96 -8.26
CA ALA A 117 5.64 -34.11 -6.93
C ALA A 117 4.60 -34.26 -5.81
N ILE A 118 3.43 -33.61 -5.96
CA ILE A 118 2.29 -33.80 -5.05
C ILE A 118 1.67 -35.19 -5.25
N ALA A 119 1.46 -35.63 -6.50
CA ALA A 119 0.89 -36.93 -6.83
C ALA A 119 1.78 -38.09 -6.36
N ASP A 120 3.11 -37.93 -6.44
CA ASP A 120 4.11 -38.87 -5.94
C ASP A 120 4.24 -38.85 -4.40
N GLY A 121 3.57 -37.91 -3.72
CA GLY A 121 3.63 -37.75 -2.26
C GLY A 121 4.96 -37.14 -1.75
N ARG A 122 5.79 -36.57 -2.62
CA ARG A 122 7.04 -35.91 -2.24
C ARG A 122 6.81 -34.56 -1.56
N ILE A 123 5.70 -33.90 -1.88
CA ILE A 123 5.30 -32.63 -1.26
C ILE A 123 3.84 -32.74 -0.81
N ALA A 124 3.55 -32.21 0.38
CA ALA A 124 2.19 -32.06 0.86
C ALA A 124 1.45 -30.96 0.05
N GLY A 125 0.42 -31.37 -0.70
CA GLY A 125 -0.51 -30.47 -1.39
C GLY A 125 -1.90 -30.55 -0.78
N MET A 126 -2.55 -29.41 -0.59
CA MET A 126 -3.95 -29.31 -0.18
C MET A 126 -4.77 -28.77 -1.35
N LYS A 127 -5.87 -29.44 -1.67
CA LYS A 127 -6.82 -28.97 -2.68
C LYS A 127 -7.94 -28.19 -1.98
N ASP A 128 -8.19 -26.97 -2.44
CA ASP A 128 -9.27 -26.11 -1.93
C ASP A 128 -10.61 -26.42 -2.60
N ILE A 129 -11.68 -25.84 -2.06
CA ILE A 129 -13.09 -25.97 -2.49
C ILE A 129 -13.27 -25.49 -3.95
N LEU A 130 -12.39 -24.60 -4.42
CA LEU A 130 -12.33 -24.11 -5.81
C LEU A 130 -11.44 -24.96 -6.72
N ASP A 131 -11.06 -26.16 -6.30
CA ASP A 131 -10.16 -27.08 -7.01
C ASP A 131 -8.72 -26.57 -7.23
N CYS A 132 -8.33 -25.50 -6.54
CA CYS A 132 -6.96 -24.96 -6.55
C CYS A 132 -6.02 -25.74 -5.62
N TRP A 133 -4.77 -25.95 -6.04
CA TRP A 133 -3.74 -26.60 -5.24
C TRP A 133 -2.89 -25.60 -4.47
N TYR A 134 -2.71 -25.89 -3.18
CA TYR A 134 -1.89 -25.13 -2.24
C TYR A 134 -0.78 -26.01 -1.68
N VAL A 135 0.42 -25.45 -1.61
CA VAL A 135 1.63 -26.18 -1.22
C VAL A 135 2.34 -25.42 -0.11
N ASP A 136 2.79 -26.14 0.92
CA ASP A 136 3.60 -25.52 1.97
C ASP A 136 4.98 -25.11 1.43
N ARG A 137 5.28 -23.81 1.51
CA ARG A 137 6.56 -23.22 1.11
C ARG A 137 7.77 -23.88 1.76
N THR A 138 7.67 -24.27 3.02
CA THR A 138 8.79 -24.89 3.75
C THR A 138 9.11 -26.27 3.21
N HIS A 139 8.10 -27.12 3.03
CA HIS A 139 8.24 -28.43 2.39
C HIS A 139 8.74 -28.34 0.95
N LEU A 140 8.26 -27.36 0.19
CA LEU A 140 8.69 -27.15 -1.18
C LEU A 140 10.19 -26.81 -1.26
N HIS A 141 10.70 -25.92 -0.40
CA HIS A 141 12.13 -25.60 -0.36
C HIS A 141 13.01 -26.74 0.17
N HIS A 142 12.46 -27.69 0.92
CA HIS A 142 13.17 -28.90 1.32
C HIS A 142 13.39 -29.88 0.17
N VAL A 143 12.42 -29.99 -0.74
CA VAL A 143 12.48 -30.93 -1.89
C VAL A 143 13.15 -30.28 -3.11
N PHE A 144 12.87 -29.00 -3.33
CA PHE A 144 13.38 -28.22 -4.45
C PHE A 144 14.07 -26.97 -3.91
N PRO A 145 15.41 -26.98 -3.80
CA PRO A 145 16.14 -25.78 -3.39
C PRO A 145 15.81 -24.63 -4.36
N PRO A 146 15.66 -23.39 -3.86
CA PRO A 146 15.29 -22.25 -4.69
C PRO A 146 16.34 -22.03 -5.77
N ALA A 147 15.89 -21.85 -7.02
CA ALA A 147 16.78 -21.55 -8.12
C ALA A 147 17.58 -20.27 -7.82
N PRO A 148 18.87 -20.19 -8.22
CA PRO A 148 19.63 -18.95 -8.10
C PRO A 148 18.88 -17.84 -8.83
N ALA A 149 18.71 -16.70 -8.17
CA ALA A 149 17.94 -15.56 -8.65
C ALA A 149 18.46 -15.07 -10.02
N GLY A 150 17.93 -15.66 -11.10
CA GLY A 150 17.98 -15.08 -12.43
C GLY A 150 17.11 -13.83 -12.46
N PRO A 151 17.42 -12.85 -13.34
CA PRO A 151 16.68 -11.59 -13.38
C PRO A 151 15.20 -11.90 -13.58
N ALA A 152 14.39 -11.53 -12.59
CA ALA A 152 12.95 -11.59 -12.67
C ALA A 152 12.54 -10.94 -14.00
N LYS A 153 11.88 -11.72 -14.85
CA LYS A 153 11.18 -11.16 -16.00
C LYS A 153 10.12 -10.24 -15.42
N SER A 154 10.43 -8.95 -15.43
CA SER A 154 9.47 -7.89 -15.22
C SER A 154 8.52 -7.93 -16.40
N ASP A 155 7.45 -8.71 -16.28
CA ASP A 155 6.27 -8.42 -17.07
C ASP A 155 5.84 -7.01 -16.69
N ILE A 156 5.92 -6.15 -17.70
CA ILE A 156 5.56 -4.74 -17.66
C ILE A 156 4.03 -4.72 -17.53
N ASP A 157 3.55 -4.89 -16.31
CA ASP A 157 2.18 -4.55 -15.96
C ASP A 157 2.14 -3.05 -15.65
N ASN A 158 1.93 -2.25 -16.70
CA ASN A 158 1.84 -0.79 -16.63
C ASN A 158 0.53 -0.30 -15.95
N HIS A 159 -0.14 -1.16 -15.18
CA HIS A 159 -1.28 -0.80 -14.33
C HIS A 159 -1.01 -1.19 -12.86
N ARG A 160 0.16 -0.80 -12.33
CA ARG A 160 0.39 -0.88 -10.89
C ARG A 160 -0.63 0.02 -10.18
N ALA A 161 -1.56 -0.60 -9.45
CA ALA A 161 -2.52 0.11 -8.62
C ALA A 161 -1.79 1.13 -7.72
N LEU A 162 -2.40 2.30 -7.54
CA LEU A 162 -1.83 3.38 -6.74
C LEU A 162 -1.64 2.89 -5.30
N ASP A 163 -0.40 2.95 -4.81
CA ASP A 163 -0.09 2.65 -3.41
C ASP A 163 -0.11 3.90 -2.53
N ALA A 164 -0.16 3.70 -1.22
CA ALA A 164 -0.28 4.79 -0.25
C ALA A 164 0.91 5.76 -0.28
N ALA A 165 2.11 5.28 -0.63
CA ALA A 165 3.31 6.11 -0.70
C ALA A 165 3.29 6.99 -1.96
N ALA A 166 2.89 6.43 -3.11
CA ALA A 166 2.70 7.15 -4.36
C ALA A 166 1.61 8.22 -4.23
N LEU A 167 0.47 7.88 -3.61
CA LEU A 167 -0.60 8.84 -3.33
C LEU A 167 -0.09 10.00 -2.45
N MET A 168 0.64 9.70 -1.37
CA MET A 168 1.24 10.72 -0.49
C MET A 168 2.23 11.62 -1.23
N LEU A 169 3.07 11.04 -2.09
CA LEU A 169 4.06 11.78 -2.87
C LEU A 169 3.39 12.75 -3.85
N GLU A 170 2.38 12.28 -4.60
CA GLU A 170 1.65 13.11 -5.57
C GLU A 170 0.90 14.27 -4.89
N VAL A 171 0.26 14.00 -3.75
CA VAL A 171 -0.39 15.04 -2.93
C VAL A 171 0.64 16.02 -2.38
N GLY A 172 1.79 15.53 -1.91
CA GLY A 172 2.89 16.35 -1.39
C GLY A 172 3.53 17.27 -2.44
N ILE A 173 3.78 16.75 -3.65
CA ILE A 173 4.29 17.54 -4.78
C ILE A 173 3.31 18.65 -5.15
N SER A 174 2.01 18.34 -5.20
CA SER A 174 0.97 19.33 -5.52
C SER A 174 0.92 20.47 -4.49
N ALA A 175 1.01 20.13 -3.20
CA ALA A 175 1.06 21.12 -2.12
C ALA A 175 2.35 21.98 -2.17
N LEU A 176 3.50 21.37 -2.48
CA LEU A 176 4.79 22.05 -2.61
C LEU A 176 4.81 23.04 -3.79
N VAL A 177 4.35 22.61 -4.97
CA VAL A 177 4.29 23.46 -6.17
C VAL A 177 3.44 24.69 -5.91
N ARG A 178 2.31 24.53 -5.21
CA ARG A 178 1.42 25.62 -4.87
C ARG A 178 2.04 26.60 -3.87
N THR A 179 2.62 26.09 -2.78
CA THR A 179 3.30 26.95 -1.79
C THR A 179 4.47 27.72 -2.39
N ALA A 180 5.24 27.10 -3.30
CA ALA A 180 6.28 27.77 -4.07
C ALA A 180 5.68 28.86 -4.99
N GLY A 181 4.60 28.55 -5.70
CA GLY A 181 3.87 29.51 -6.55
C GLY A 181 3.32 30.71 -5.78
N ASP A 182 2.78 30.50 -4.59
CA ASP A 182 2.24 31.58 -3.75
C ASP A 182 3.33 32.45 -3.14
N LYS A 183 4.48 31.86 -2.76
CA LYS A 183 5.67 32.62 -2.36
C LYS A 183 6.16 33.53 -3.49
N LEU A 184 6.20 33.01 -4.72
CA LEU A 184 6.58 33.78 -5.91
C LEU A 184 5.58 34.91 -6.19
N ARG A 185 4.27 34.63 -6.16
CA ARG A 185 3.22 35.65 -6.34
C ARG A 185 3.33 36.76 -5.31
N ARG A 186 3.50 36.44 -4.02
CA ARG A 186 3.70 37.44 -2.95
C ARG A 186 4.96 38.28 -3.17
N ARG A 187 6.08 37.65 -3.58
CA ARG A 187 7.29 38.38 -3.98
C ARG A 187 7.00 39.34 -5.13
N CYS A 188 6.37 38.89 -6.21
CA CYS A 188 6.07 39.73 -7.37
C CYS A 188 5.10 40.89 -7.05
N ILE A 189 4.16 40.70 -6.11
CA ILE A 189 3.28 41.78 -5.61
C ILE A 189 4.11 42.78 -4.80
N SER A 190 5.02 42.30 -3.93
CA SER A 190 5.95 43.16 -3.19
C SER A 190 6.83 44.01 -4.12
N TRP A 191 7.34 43.46 -5.22
CA TRP A 191 8.11 44.21 -6.22
C TRP A 191 7.28 45.24 -6.99
N ARG A 192 5.97 45.01 -7.14
CA ARG A 192 5.04 45.95 -7.79
C ARG A 192 4.66 47.15 -6.91
N LEU A 193 4.78 47.01 -5.58
CA LEU A 193 4.47 48.05 -4.61
C LEU A 193 5.67 48.91 -4.22
N LEU A 194 6.89 48.56 -4.66
CA LEU A 194 8.05 49.42 -4.48
C LEU A 194 7.89 50.68 -5.37
N PRO A 195 8.16 51.88 -4.85
CA PRO A 195 8.13 53.09 -5.66
C PRO A 195 9.07 52.91 -6.84
N ARG A 196 8.58 53.14 -8.06
CA ARG A 196 9.47 53.28 -9.22
C ARG A 196 10.29 54.55 -9.00
N ILE A 197 11.47 54.40 -8.41
CA ILE A 197 12.46 55.47 -8.34
C ILE A 197 12.78 55.81 -9.79
N ARG A 198 12.26 56.93 -10.27
CA ARG A 198 12.69 57.50 -11.55
C ARG A 198 14.13 57.99 -11.34
N PRO A 199 15.08 57.63 -12.20
CA PRO A 199 16.38 58.29 -12.16
C PRO A 199 16.17 59.74 -12.59
N ASP A 200 16.49 60.68 -11.69
CA ASP A 200 16.54 62.10 -12.02
C ASP A 200 17.61 62.32 -13.10
N LYS A 201 17.26 63.15 -14.09
CA LYS A 201 18.13 63.58 -15.18
C LYS A 201 19.04 64.72 -14.73
#